data_AF-A0A260ZLZ7-F1
#
_entry.id   AF-A0A260ZLZ7-F1
#
_cell.length_a   1.000
_cell.length_b   1.000
_cell.length_c   1.000
_cell.angle_alpha   90.00
_cell.angle_beta   90.00
_cell.angle_gamma   90.00
#
_symmetry.space_group_name_H-M   'P 1'
#
loop_
_entity.id
_entity.type
_entity.pdbx_description
1 polymer ?
#
loop_
_entity_poly.entity_id
_entity_poly.type
_entity_poly.pdbx_seq_one_letter_code
_entity_poly.pdbx_strand_id
1 'polypeptide(L)'
;MDDVSKALAMSQTMMEKMQKLEISKNYDVEKFETLLRLPAREVNSFMEKEAKKTDDEKMTDNDKRVKKIREEKTDRAARTLQKYFRKIRTNGEKEIIKNRVMKISAKKRILLLDQIRQKMGEQQPIRRFGAYQVIRAVELHKGKQKFQTEWLAKMAVDMNFHDKNLSRPNSPTHFLASSIPALIRKKAEIKHSEKMQEIDNSIMDIYCGFQKDNLH
;
A
#
# COMPACT_ATOMS: atom_id res chain seq x y z
N MET A 1 14.25 18.78 -23.41
CA MET A 1 13.39 18.30 -22.30
C MET A 1 13.06 19.43 -21.32
N ASP A 2 14.02 20.30 -21.02
CA ASP A 2 13.84 21.38 -20.03
C ASP A 2 12.95 22.53 -20.51
N ASP A 3 13.01 22.91 -21.79
CA ASP A 3 12.22 24.05 -22.30
C ASP A 3 10.71 23.73 -22.36
N VAL A 4 10.35 22.50 -22.70
CA VAL A 4 8.95 22.04 -22.70
C VAL A 4 8.41 22.00 -21.26
N SER A 5 9.23 21.52 -20.31
CA SER A 5 8.85 21.48 -18.90
C SER A 5 8.69 22.89 -18.31
N LYS A 6 9.57 23.83 -18.66
CA LYS A 6 9.47 25.24 -18.28
C LYS A 6 8.24 25.92 -18.89
N ALA A 7 7.94 25.67 -20.17
CA ALA A 7 6.77 26.22 -20.83
C ALA A 7 5.46 25.72 -20.19
N LEU A 8 5.40 24.44 -19.81
CA LEU A 8 4.26 23.88 -19.08
C LEU A 8 4.10 24.49 -17.68
N ALA A 9 5.19 24.67 -16.95
CA ALA A 9 5.16 25.32 -15.64
C ALA A 9 4.73 26.80 -15.74
N MET A 10 5.20 27.54 -16.75
CA MET A 10 4.75 28.91 -17.01
C MET A 10 3.27 28.96 -17.38
N SER A 11 2.79 28.04 -18.24
CA SER A 11 1.38 27.96 -18.59
C SER A 11 0.50 27.66 -17.37
N GLN A 12 0.95 26.76 -16.49
CA GLN A 12 0.21 26.41 -15.27
C GLN A 12 0.13 27.58 -14.29
N THR A 13 1.23 28.28 -14.05
CA THR A 13 1.24 29.47 -13.20
C THR A 13 0.40 30.61 -13.78
N MET A 14 0.36 30.77 -15.10
CA MET A 14 -0.50 31.74 -15.78
C MET A 14 -1.98 31.39 -15.62
N MET A 15 -2.35 30.12 -15.81
CA MET A 15 -3.73 29.65 -15.59
C MET A 15 -4.19 29.87 -14.16
N GLU A 16 -3.34 29.60 -13.17
CA GLU A 16 -3.66 29.85 -11.76
C GLU A 16 -3.89 31.33 -11.47
N LYS A 17 -3.07 32.22 -12.04
CA LYS A 17 -3.25 33.67 -11.92
C LYS A 17 -4.55 34.14 -12.58
N MET A 18 -4.87 33.65 -13.78
CA MET A 18 -6.13 34.00 -14.45
C MET A 18 -7.35 33.55 -13.64
N GLN A 19 -7.30 32.35 -13.04
CA GLN A 19 -8.40 31.87 -12.20
C GLN A 19 -8.61 32.74 -10.96
N LYS A 20 -7.54 33.16 -10.28
CA LYS A 20 -7.64 34.07 -9.14
C LYS A 20 -8.26 35.42 -9.54
N LEU A 21 -7.92 35.92 -10.73
CA LEU A 21 -8.52 37.15 -11.26
C LEU A 21 -10.00 36.97 -11.60
N GLU A 22 -10.40 35.84 -12.17
CA GLU A 22 -11.81 35.53 -12.44
C GLU A 22 -12.64 35.46 -11.15
N ILE A 23 -12.15 34.74 -10.13
CA ILE A 23 -12.80 34.66 -8.82
C ILE A 23 -12.94 36.05 -8.20
N SER A 24 -11.87 36.85 -8.20
CA SER A 24 -11.90 38.23 -7.67
C SER A 24 -12.93 39.09 -8.39
N LYS A 25 -13.01 39.00 -9.73
CA LYS A 25 -13.98 39.77 -10.50
C LYS A 25 -15.42 39.36 -10.22
N ASN A 26 -15.70 38.06 -10.17
CA ASN A 26 -17.04 37.55 -9.87
C ASN A 26 -17.48 38.00 -8.47
N TYR A 27 -16.56 37.92 -7.51
CA TYR A 27 -16.80 38.39 -6.15
C TYR A 27 -17.09 39.89 -6.08
N ASP A 28 -16.28 40.71 -6.76
CA ASP A 28 -16.48 42.14 -6.78
C ASP A 28 -17.85 42.51 -7.37
N VAL A 29 -18.29 41.82 -8.42
CA VAL A 29 -19.63 42.01 -9.00
C VAL A 29 -20.73 41.71 -7.97
N GLU A 30 -20.69 40.55 -7.30
CA GLU A 30 -21.68 40.20 -6.26
C GLU A 30 -21.65 41.20 -5.09
N LYS A 31 -20.46 41.67 -4.71
CA LYS A 31 -20.29 42.70 -3.68
C LYS A 31 -20.94 44.02 -4.09
N PHE A 32 -20.75 44.48 -5.32
CA PHE A 32 -21.39 45.69 -5.84
C PHE A 32 -22.91 45.56 -5.93
N GLU A 33 -23.42 44.41 -6.39
CA GLU A 33 -24.86 44.14 -6.41
C GLU A 33 -25.47 44.20 -5.00
N THR A 34 -24.75 43.69 -4.00
CA THR A 34 -25.18 43.73 -2.60
C THR A 34 -25.16 45.16 -2.05
N LEU A 35 -24.11 45.93 -2.36
CA LEU A 35 -24.00 47.35 -1.97
C LEU A 35 -25.15 48.20 -2.52
N LEU A 36 -25.58 47.95 -3.77
CA LEU A 36 -26.69 48.68 -4.39
C LEU A 36 -28.04 48.41 -3.71
N ARG A 37 -28.20 47.26 -3.04
CA ARG A 37 -29.43 46.85 -2.35
C ARG A 37 -29.44 47.22 -0.87
N LEU A 38 -28.30 47.61 -0.31
CA LEU A 38 -28.16 47.92 1.12
C LEU A 38 -28.62 49.35 1.43
N PRO A 39 -29.28 49.58 2.58
CA PRO A 39 -29.55 50.92 3.06
C PRO A 39 -28.24 51.65 3.41
N ALA A 40 -28.16 52.94 3.10
CA ALA A 40 -26.93 53.75 3.24
C ALA A 40 -26.27 53.70 4.63
N ARG A 41 -27.05 53.45 5.69
CA ARG A 41 -26.55 53.34 7.07
C ARG A 41 -25.73 52.06 7.31
N GLU A 42 -25.98 51.00 6.55
CA GLU A 42 -25.37 49.69 6.74
C GLU A 42 -24.14 49.46 5.84
N VAL A 43 -23.96 50.31 4.82
CA VAL A 43 -22.87 50.22 3.83
C VAL A 43 -21.49 50.20 4.49
N ASN A 44 -21.23 51.07 5.46
CA ASN A 44 -19.92 51.12 6.14
C ASN A 44 -19.67 49.83 6.94
N SER A 45 -20.69 49.32 7.65
CA SER A 45 -20.58 48.08 8.42
C SER A 45 -20.37 46.85 7.52
N PHE A 46 -20.97 46.86 6.33
CA PHE A 46 -20.77 45.81 5.32
C PHE A 46 -19.34 45.87 4.78
N MET A 47 -18.85 47.06 4.41
CA MET A 47 -17.49 47.23 3.88
C MET A 47 -16.40 46.81 4.87
N GLU A 48 -16.58 47.07 6.17
CA GLU A 48 -15.65 46.60 7.21
C GLU A 48 -15.61 45.07 7.36
N LYS A 49 -16.76 44.40 7.22
CA LYS A 49 -16.83 42.93 7.23
C LYS A 49 -16.19 42.35 5.98
N GLU A 50 -16.47 42.94 4.84
CA GLU A 50 -15.93 42.55 3.54
C GLU A 50 -14.42 42.68 3.44
N ALA A 51 -13.83 43.71 4.08
CA ALA A 51 -12.38 43.91 4.11
C ALA A 51 -11.63 42.83 4.91
N LYS A 52 -12.31 42.14 5.84
CA LYS A 52 -11.73 41.10 6.70
C LYS A 52 -11.85 39.69 6.12
N LYS A 53 -12.57 39.51 5.02
CA LYS A 53 -12.78 38.19 4.40
C LYS A 53 -11.52 37.65 3.75
N THR A 54 -11.29 36.37 3.96
CA THR A 54 -10.22 35.60 3.34
C THR A 54 -10.52 35.29 1.87
N ASP A 55 -9.51 34.96 1.06
CA ASP A 55 -9.72 34.68 -0.36
C ASP A 55 -10.60 33.43 -0.61
N ASP A 56 -10.64 32.49 0.33
CA ASP A 56 -11.57 31.35 0.27
C ASP A 56 -13.03 31.75 0.55
N GLU A 57 -13.26 32.78 1.38
CA GLU A 57 -14.60 33.34 1.63
C GLU A 57 -15.08 34.24 0.49
N LYS A 58 -14.16 34.68 -0.38
CA LYS A 58 -14.48 35.41 -1.62
C LYS A 58 -14.86 34.49 -2.79
N MET A 59 -14.79 33.18 -2.60
CA MET A 59 -15.21 32.23 -3.62
C MET A 59 -16.74 32.14 -3.69
N THR A 60 -17.29 32.40 -4.88
CA THR A 60 -18.71 32.18 -5.14
C THR A 60 -19.04 30.68 -5.11
N ASP A 61 -20.32 30.33 -4.96
CA ASP A 61 -20.74 28.92 -4.97
C ASP A 61 -20.43 28.21 -6.30
N ASN A 62 -20.40 28.96 -7.41
CA ASN A 62 -20.01 28.44 -8.70
C ASN A 62 -18.50 28.16 -8.75
N ASP A 63 -17.68 29.06 -8.23
CA ASP A 63 -16.22 28.88 -8.16
C ASP A 63 -15.84 27.66 -7.32
N LYS A 64 -16.55 27.45 -6.19
CA LYS A 64 -16.39 26.25 -5.35
C LYS A 64 -16.73 24.96 -6.11
N ARG A 65 -17.81 24.95 -6.90
CA ARG A 65 -18.18 23.80 -7.75
C ARG A 65 -17.13 23.53 -8.82
N VAL A 66 -16.63 24.57 -9.49
CA VAL A 66 -15.60 24.44 -10.52
C VAL A 66 -14.30 23.89 -9.93
N LYS A 67 -13.88 24.39 -8.75
CA LYS A 67 -12.70 23.90 -8.01
C LYS A 67 -12.84 22.41 -7.70
N LYS A 68 -13.98 22.00 -7.13
CA LYS A 68 -14.27 20.59 -6.82
C LYS A 68 -14.22 19.69 -8.06
N ILE A 69 -14.81 20.10 -9.18
CA ILE A 69 -14.77 19.33 -10.44
C ILE A 69 -13.33 19.18 -10.95
N ARG A 70 -12.50 20.22 -10.82
CA ARG A 70 -11.08 20.12 -11.20
C ARG A 70 -10.33 19.14 -10.31
N GLU A 71 -10.51 19.22 -8.99
CA GLU A 71 -9.90 18.31 -8.02
C GLU A 71 -10.29 16.84 -8.31
N GLU A 72 -11.57 16.59 -8.59
CA GLU A 72 -12.05 15.25 -8.96
C GLU A 72 -11.43 14.73 -10.27
N LYS A 73 -11.25 15.60 -11.26
CA LYS A 73 -10.58 15.26 -12.53
C LYS A 73 -9.11 14.93 -12.29
N THR A 74 -8.39 15.71 -11.49
CA THR A 74 -6.98 15.46 -11.17
C THR A 74 -6.81 14.17 -10.38
N ASP A 75 -7.68 13.91 -9.40
CA ASP A 75 -7.69 12.67 -8.63
C ASP A 75 -7.95 11.45 -9.51
N ARG A 76 -8.90 11.55 -10.44
CA ARG A 76 -9.19 10.48 -11.39
C ARG A 76 -8.00 10.20 -12.32
N ALA A 77 -7.33 11.25 -12.80
CA ALA A 77 -6.12 11.10 -13.61
C ALA A 77 -5.00 10.42 -12.80
N ALA A 78 -4.76 10.86 -11.56
CA ALA A 78 -3.77 10.27 -10.67
C ALA A 78 -4.05 8.78 -10.40
N ARG A 79 -5.29 8.40 -10.10
CA ARG A 79 -5.69 7.00 -9.91
C ARG A 79 -5.46 6.15 -11.16
N THR A 80 -5.71 6.72 -12.34
CA THR A 80 -5.50 6.04 -13.62
C THR A 80 -4.02 5.75 -13.85
N LEU A 81 -3.15 6.75 -13.62
CA LEU A 81 -1.70 6.59 -13.70
C LEU A 81 -1.19 5.58 -12.67
N GLN A 82 -1.64 5.66 -11.43
CA GLN A 82 -1.28 4.69 -10.39
C GLN A 82 -1.66 3.25 -10.78
N LYS A 83 -2.85 3.04 -11.35
CA LYS A 83 -3.28 1.73 -11.85
C LYS A 83 -2.36 1.22 -12.96
N TYR A 84 -1.97 2.11 -13.88
CA TYR A 84 -1.06 1.78 -14.97
C TYR A 84 0.33 1.37 -14.46
N PHE A 85 0.92 2.16 -13.56
CA PHE A 85 2.23 1.83 -12.96
C PHE A 85 2.20 0.55 -12.13
N ARG A 86 1.13 0.30 -11.37
CA ARG A 86 0.94 -0.97 -10.65
C ARG A 86 0.93 -2.15 -11.63
N LYS A 87 0.24 -2.02 -12.77
CA LYS A 87 0.20 -3.06 -13.81
C LYS A 87 1.59 -3.33 -14.38
N ILE A 88 2.34 -2.29 -14.75
CA ILE A 88 3.72 -2.42 -15.23
C ILE A 88 4.57 -3.16 -14.22
N ARG A 89 4.54 -2.75 -12.95
CA ARG A 89 5.30 -3.39 -11.87
C ARG A 89 4.97 -4.87 -11.75
N THR A 90 3.68 -5.22 -11.65
CA THR A 90 3.27 -6.63 -11.53
C THR A 90 3.65 -7.46 -12.76
N ASN A 91 3.63 -6.88 -13.95
CA ASN A 91 4.07 -7.56 -15.18
C ASN A 91 5.60 -7.75 -15.19
N GLY A 92 6.37 -6.75 -14.78
CA GLY A 92 7.82 -6.86 -14.63
C GLY A 92 8.21 -7.93 -13.62
N GLU A 93 7.55 -7.97 -12.45
CA GLU A 93 7.75 -9.02 -11.44
C GLU A 93 7.43 -10.42 -12.00
N LYS A 94 6.34 -10.57 -12.77
CA LYS A 94 6.00 -11.83 -13.45
C LYS A 94 7.06 -12.27 -14.45
N GLU A 95 7.57 -11.36 -15.27
CA GLU A 95 8.64 -11.66 -16.24
C GLU A 95 9.95 -12.03 -15.53
N ILE A 96 10.31 -11.34 -14.44
CA ILE A 96 11.48 -11.71 -13.63
C ILE A 96 11.34 -13.12 -13.07
N ILE A 97 10.18 -13.46 -12.49
CA ILE A 97 9.90 -14.80 -11.97
C ILE A 97 9.96 -15.84 -13.09
N LYS A 98 9.32 -15.57 -14.23
CA LYS A 98 9.34 -16.45 -15.39
C LYS A 98 10.77 -16.71 -15.87
N ASN A 99 11.59 -15.68 -15.99
CA ASN A 99 12.98 -15.81 -16.38
C ASN A 99 13.80 -16.62 -15.38
N ARG A 100 13.57 -16.44 -14.06
CA ARG A 100 14.20 -17.27 -13.02
C ARG A 100 13.78 -18.73 -13.11
N VAL A 101 12.49 -19.00 -13.30
CA VAL A 101 11.95 -20.37 -13.45
C VAL A 101 12.48 -21.03 -14.71
N MET A 102 12.60 -20.30 -15.82
CA MET A 102 13.10 -20.82 -17.09
C MET A 102 14.59 -21.20 -17.05
N LYS A 103 15.39 -20.64 -16.13
CA LYS A 103 16.79 -21.10 -15.89
C LYS A 103 16.86 -22.54 -15.37
N ILE A 104 15.78 -23.03 -14.74
CA ILE A 104 15.70 -24.39 -14.23
C ILE A 104 15.22 -25.31 -15.37
N SER A 105 15.96 -26.39 -15.62
CA SER A 105 15.59 -27.37 -16.64
C SER A 105 14.18 -27.92 -16.38
N ALA A 106 13.44 -28.23 -17.45
CA ALA A 106 12.05 -28.68 -17.34
C ALA A 106 11.90 -29.93 -16.45
N LYS A 107 12.85 -30.87 -16.53
CA LYS A 107 12.89 -32.08 -15.69
C LYS A 107 13.04 -31.74 -14.20
N LYS A 108 13.96 -30.83 -13.85
CA LYS A 108 14.14 -30.37 -12.45
C LYS A 108 12.93 -29.59 -11.93
N ARG A 109 12.25 -28.82 -12.78
CA ARG A 109 11.03 -28.09 -12.41
C ARG A 109 9.90 -29.03 -11.98
N ILE A 110 9.66 -30.10 -12.73
CA ILE A 110 8.65 -31.11 -12.40
C ILE A 110 8.97 -31.78 -11.05
N LEU A 111 10.24 -32.14 -10.85
CA LEU A 111 10.68 -32.80 -9.61
C LEU A 111 10.53 -31.88 -8.37
N LEU A 112 10.86 -30.59 -8.48
CA LEU A 112 10.64 -29.61 -7.42
C LEU A 112 9.14 -29.40 -7.13
N LEU A 113 8.30 -29.38 -8.17
CA LEU A 113 6.85 -29.30 -8.00
C LEU A 113 6.30 -30.52 -7.26
N ASP A 114 6.79 -31.73 -7.56
CA ASP A 114 6.41 -32.95 -6.84
C ASP A 114 6.90 -32.95 -5.38
N GLN A 115 8.10 -32.43 -5.10
CA GLN A 115 8.59 -32.27 -3.72
C GLN A 115 7.77 -31.25 -2.92
N ILE A 116 7.41 -30.11 -3.53
CA ILE A 116 6.53 -29.12 -2.92
C ILE A 116 5.16 -29.76 -2.65
N ARG A 117 4.61 -30.50 -3.61
CA ARG A 117 3.35 -31.23 -3.47
C ARG A 117 3.36 -32.23 -2.31
N GLN A 118 4.43 -33.01 -2.17
CA GLN A 118 4.61 -33.94 -1.05
C GLN A 118 4.66 -33.19 0.30
N LYS A 119 5.37 -32.05 0.37
CA LYS A 119 5.41 -31.20 1.57
C LYS A 119 4.08 -30.51 1.88
N MET A 120 3.25 -30.26 0.87
CA MET A 120 1.92 -29.64 1.02
C MET A 120 0.81 -30.67 1.34
N GLY A 121 1.12 -31.98 1.37
CA GLY A 121 0.17 -33.03 1.72
C GLY A 121 -0.87 -33.37 0.63
N GLU A 122 -0.69 -32.90 -0.60
CA GLU A 122 -1.66 -33.12 -1.68
C GLU A 122 -1.43 -34.47 -2.40
N GLN A 123 -2.30 -35.45 -2.12
CA GLN A 123 -2.20 -36.82 -2.66
C GLN A 123 -2.49 -36.96 -4.17
N GLN A 124 -3.04 -35.97 -4.87
CA GLN A 124 -3.44 -36.13 -6.29
C GLN A 124 -2.41 -35.63 -7.32
N PRO A 125 -2.12 -36.41 -8.39
CA PRO A 125 -1.15 -36.01 -9.42
C PRO A 125 -1.60 -34.77 -10.17
N ILE A 126 -0.65 -33.90 -10.52
CA ILE A 126 -0.88 -32.68 -11.30
C ILE A 126 -1.32 -33.08 -12.72
N ARG A 127 -2.62 -33.37 -12.90
CA ARG A 127 -3.26 -33.30 -14.22
C ARG A 127 -3.29 -31.84 -14.63
N ARG A 128 -3.16 -31.55 -15.94
CA ARG A 128 -3.20 -30.18 -16.48
C ARG A 128 -4.38 -29.41 -15.88
N PHE A 129 -4.13 -28.62 -14.85
CA PHE A 129 -5.16 -27.83 -14.20
C PHE A 129 -5.55 -26.72 -15.18
N GLY A 130 -6.82 -26.69 -15.58
CA GLY A 130 -7.38 -25.51 -16.20
C GLY A 130 -7.18 -24.33 -15.24
N ALA A 131 -6.85 -23.14 -15.75
CA ALA A 131 -6.51 -21.97 -14.94
C ALA A 131 -7.49 -21.70 -13.77
N TYR A 132 -8.76 -22.07 -13.94
CA TYR A 132 -9.82 -21.99 -12.93
C TYR A 132 -9.54 -22.76 -11.63
N GLN A 133 -8.91 -23.95 -11.69
CA GLN A 133 -8.65 -24.76 -10.50
C GLN A 133 -7.48 -24.22 -9.67
N VAL A 134 -6.46 -23.65 -10.33
CA VAL A 134 -5.35 -22.94 -9.66
C VAL A 134 -5.88 -21.66 -8.99
N ILE A 135 -6.76 -20.92 -9.66
CA ILE A 135 -7.42 -19.74 -9.08
C ILE A 135 -8.21 -20.13 -7.83
N ARG A 136 -9.01 -21.20 -7.92
CA ARG A 136 -9.82 -21.68 -6.78
C ARG A 136 -8.95 -22.17 -5.61
N ALA A 137 -7.83 -22.86 -5.87
CA ALA A 137 -6.88 -23.26 -4.83
C ALA A 137 -6.19 -22.07 -4.18
N VAL A 138 -5.79 -21.06 -4.96
CA VAL A 138 -5.22 -19.80 -4.46
C VAL A 138 -6.25 -18.99 -3.67
N GLU A 139 -7.52 -18.96 -4.11
CA GLU A 139 -8.62 -18.33 -3.39
C GLU A 139 -8.95 -19.04 -2.08
N LEU A 140 -8.96 -20.38 -2.07
CA LEU A 140 -9.10 -21.16 -0.84
C LEU A 140 -7.93 -20.92 0.12
N HIS A 141 -6.70 -20.80 -0.38
CA HIS A 141 -5.53 -20.53 0.44
C HIS A 141 -5.49 -19.08 0.95
N LYS A 142 -5.93 -18.10 0.14
CA LYS A 142 -6.15 -16.71 0.58
C LYS A 142 -7.30 -16.59 1.56
N GLY A 143 -8.37 -17.36 1.38
CA GLY A 143 -9.49 -17.47 2.30
C GLY A 143 -9.03 -18.03 3.65
N LYS A 144 -8.26 -19.13 3.64
CA LYS A 144 -7.65 -19.71 4.84
C LYS A 144 -6.64 -18.77 5.50
N GLN A 145 -5.82 -18.04 4.73
CA GLN A 145 -4.92 -17.03 5.28
C GLN A 145 -5.66 -15.83 5.86
N LYS A 146 -6.72 -15.34 5.21
CA LYS A 146 -7.60 -14.30 5.75
C LYS A 146 -8.31 -14.76 7.01
N PHE A 147 -8.78 -16.00 7.05
CA PHE A 147 -9.39 -16.59 8.24
C PHE A 147 -8.35 -16.75 9.35
N GLN A 148 -7.12 -17.14 9.03
CA GLN A 148 -6.02 -17.17 9.99
C GLN A 148 -5.64 -15.77 10.47
N THR A 149 -5.58 -14.75 9.60
CA THR A 149 -5.25 -13.39 10.02
C THR A 149 -6.39 -12.71 10.76
N GLU A 150 -7.65 -12.96 10.42
CA GLU A 150 -8.82 -12.53 11.21
C GLU A 150 -8.93 -13.29 12.53
N TRP A 151 -8.60 -14.58 12.55
CA TRP A 151 -8.55 -15.37 13.80
C TRP A 151 -7.39 -14.90 14.68
N LEU A 152 -6.20 -14.67 14.12
CA LEU A 152 -5.06 -14.07 14.82
C LEU A 152 -5.37 -12.62 15.26
N ALA A 153 -6.10 -11.84 14.47
CA ALA A 153 -6.52 -10.49 14.83
C ALA A 153 -7.61 -10.51 15.92
N LYS A 154 -8.57 -11.43 15.87
CA LYS A 154 -9.53 -11.67 16.96
C LYS A 154 -8.82 -12.12 18.22
N MET A 155 -7.85 -13.04 18.11
CA MET A 155 -7.01 -13.44 19.24
C MET A 155 -6.13 -12.29 19.76
N ALA A 156 -5.66 -11.37 18.91
CA ALA A 156 -4.89 -10.21 19.31
C ALA A 156 -5.75 -9.15 20.01
N VAL A 157 -7.00 -8.97 19.57
CA VAL A 157 -7.99 -8.13 20.26
C VAL A 157 -8.39 -8.75 21.61
N ASP A 158 -8.55 -10.08 21.68
CA ASP A 158 -8.77 -10.80 22.95
C ASP A 158 -7.55 -10.73 23.88
N MET A 159 -6.32 -10.85 23.35
CA MET A 159 -5.08 -10.73 24.13
C MET A 159 -4.97 -9.35 24.81
N ASN A 160 -5.31 -8.27 24.10
CA ASN A 160 -5.32 -6.92 24.69
C ASN A 160 -6.48 -6.71 25.70
N PHE A 161 -7.54 -7.52 25.64
CA PHE A 161 -8.63 -7.52 26.62
C PHE A 161 -8.29 -8.37 27.86
N HIS A 162 -7.44 -9.39 27.70
CA HIS A 162 -7.06 -10.35 28.74
C HIS A 162 -5.84 -9.97 29.59
N ASP A 163 -5.06 -8.95 29.19
CA ASP A 163 -3.92 -8.44 29.95
C ASP A 163 -4.26 -8.03 31.40
N LYS A 164 -5.54 -7.71 31.67
CA LYS A 164 -6.01 -7.36 33.03
C LYS A 164 -6.40 -8.56 33.89
N ASN A 165 -6.52 -9.78 33.35
CA ASN A 165 -7.06 -10.96 34.05
C ASN A 165 -6.14 -12.21 34.04
N LEU A 166 -4.98 -12.13 33.40
CA LEU A 166 -4.02 -13.25 33.24
C LEU A 166 -3.28 -13.68 34.53
N SER A 167 -3.43 -12.97 35.64
CA SER A 167 -2.69 -13.24 36.90
C SER A 167 -3.43 -14.14 37.90
N ARG A 168 -4.59 -14.72 37.56
CA ARG A 168 -5.37 -15.54 38.50
C ARG A 168 -5.12 -17.05 38.31
N PRO A 169 -4.75 -17.81 39.37
CA PRO A 169 -4.35 -19.22 39.27
C PRO A 169 -5.43 -20.19 38.76
N ASN A 170 -6.71 -19.78 38.75
CA ASN A 170 -7.84 -20.63 38.35
C ASN A 170 -8.45 -20.23 36.99
N SER A 171 -7.74 -19.46 36.16
CA SER A 171 -8.25 -19.11 34.83
C SER A 171 -7.98 -20.22 33.80
N PRO A 172 -8.90 -20.48 32.85
CA PRO A 172 -8.70 -21.48 31.78
C PRO A 172 -7.45 -21.24 30.91
N THR A 173 -6.86 -20.04 30.98
CA THR A 173 -5.70 -19.61 30.20
C THR A 173 -4.37 -19.72 30.96
N HIS A 174 -4.36 -20.19 32.21
CA HIS A 174 -3.14 -20.33 33.01
C HIS A 174 -2.10 -21.28 32.36
N PHE A 175 -2.56 -22.32 31.67
CA PHE A 175 -1.71 -23.26 30.92
C PHE A 175 -0.97 -22.61 29.74
N LEU A 176 -1.57 -21.60 29.11
CA LEU A 176 -0.92 -20.83 28.05
C LEU A 176 0.15 -19.91 28.64
N ALA A 177 -0.13 -19.26 29.78
CA ALA A 177 0.85 -18.41 30.46
C ALA A 177 2.11 -19.19 30.88
N SER A 178 1.97 -20.43 31.38
CA SER A 178 3.12 -21.27 31.77
C SER A 178 3.97 -21.77 30.59
N SER A 179 3.42 -21.79 29.37
CA SER A 179 4.13 -22.26 28.17
C SER A 179 4.81 -21.15 27.36
N ILE A 180 4.56 -19.87 27.68
CA ILE A 180 5.24 -18.71 27.06
C ILE A 180 6.77 -18.78 27.19
N PRO A 181 7.36 -19.12 28.36
CA PRO A 181 8.82 -19.23 28.48
C PRO A 181 9.41 -20.37 27.64
N ALA A 182 8.65 -21.43 27.36
CA ALA A 182 9.09 -22.53 26.49
C ALA A 182 9.04 -22.12 25.00
N LEU A 183 8.02 -21.37 24.59
CA LEU A 183 7.90 -20.83 23.23
C LEU A 183 8.98 -19.79 22.91
N ILE A 184 9.35 -18.95 23.88
CA ILE A 184 10.46 -18.00 23.74
C ILE A 184 11.79 -18.73 23.55
N ARG A 185 12.05 -19.79 24.35
CA ARG A 185 13.25 -20.63 24.20
C ARG A 185 13.30 -21.31 22.83
N LYS A 186 12.22 -21.93 22.38
CA LYS A 186 12.15 -22.57 21.06
C LYS A 186 12.37 -21.57 19.91
N LYS A 187 11.87 -20.34 20.04
CA LYS A 187 12.11 -19.28 19.05
C LYS A 187 13.57 -18.82 19.03
N ALA A 188 14.24 -18.79 20.18
CA ALA A 188 15.67 -18.50 20.27
C ALA A 188 16.52 -19.63 19.65
N GLU A 189 16.16 -20.89 19.89
CA GLU A 189 16.81 -22.06 19.28
C GLU A 189 16.71 -22.05 17.75
N ILE A 190 15.54 -21.74 17.20
CA ILE A 190 15.36 -21.62 15.74
C ILE A 190 16.25 -20.52 15.16
N LYS A 191 16.26 -19.32 15.77
CA LYS A 191 17.13 -18.22 15.32
C LYS A 191 18.61 -18.57 15.40
N HIS A 192 19.02 -19.33 16.41
CA HIS A 192 20.40 -19.81 16.54
C HIS A 192 20.74 -20.79 15.41
N SER A 193 19.84 -21.73 15.11
CA SER A 193 20.04 -22.70 14.02
C SER A 193 20.13 -22.03 12.64
N GLU A 194 19.33 -20.99 12.39
CA GLU A 194 19.36 -20.20 11.16
C GLU A 194 20.71 -19.47 11.00
N LYS A 195 21.21 -18.86 12.08
CA LYS A 195 22.54 -18.21 12.07
C LYS A 195 23.68 -19.19 11.85
N MET A 196 23.61 -20.39 12.43
CA MET A 196 24.63 -21.42 12.20
C MET A 196 24.65 -21.89 10.75
N GLN A 197 23.49 -22.06 10.11
CA GLN A 197 23.42 -22.35 8.68
C GLN A 197 23.98 -21.22 7.81
N GLU A 198 23.77 -19.96 8.19
CA GLU A 198 24.35 -18.81 7.49
C GLU A 198 25.88 -18.80 7.56
N ILE A 199 26.44 -19.14 8.73
CA ILE A 199 27.88 -19.28 8.93
C ILE A 199 28.43 -20.45 8.11
N ASP A 200 27.79 -21.62 8.14
CA ASP A 200 28.21 -22.79 7.37
C ASP A 200 28.21 -22.50 5.86
N ASN A 201 27.20 -21.81 5.35
CA ASN A 201 27.15 -21.38 3.95
C ASN A 201 28.29 -20.41 3.61
N SER A 202 28.59 -19.46 4.50
CA SER A 202 29.73 -18.54 4.32
C SER A 202 31.08 -19.27 4.32
N ILE A 203 31.25 -20.30 5.15
CA ILE A 203 32.48 -21.10 5.19
C ILE A 203 32.62 -21.91 3.90
N MET A 204 31.52 -22.51 3.41
CA MET A 204 31.50 -23.25 2.14
C MET A 204 31.83 -22.35 0.94
N ASP A 205 31.33 -21.12 0.91
CA ASP A 205 31.64 -20.15 -0.14
C ASP A 205 33.13 -19.76 -0.14
N ILE A 206 33.74 -19.60 1.04
CA ILE A 206 35.18 -19.35 1.17
C ILE A 206 35.98 -20.57 0.67
N TYR A 207 35.62 -21.79 1.10
CA TYR A 207 36.31 -23.02 0.70
C TYR A 207 36.20 -23.30 -0.80
N CYS A 208 35.03 -23.07 -1.40
CA CYS A 208 34.82 -23.20 -2.84
C CYS A 208 35.48 -22.08 -3.66
N GLY A 209 35.69 -20.90 -3.07
CA GLY A 209 36.51 -19.83 -3.63
C GLY A 209 37.99 -20.22 -3.70
N PHE A 210 38.54 -20.73 -2.59
CA PHE A 210 39.94 -21.20 -2.50
C PHE A 210 40.26 -22.35 -3.48
N GLN A 211 39.29 -23.20 -3.83
CA GLN A 211 39.49 -24.25 -4.83
C GLN A 211 39.62 -23.71 -6.26
N LYS A 212 39.06 -22.54 -6.58
CA LYS A 212 39.19 -21.95 -7.92
C LYS A 212 40.55 -21.28 -8.13
N ASP A 213 41.11 -20.69 -7.08
CA ASP A 213 42.38 -19.96 -7.15
C ASP A 213 43.61 -20.89 -7.15
N ASN A 214 43.47 -22.15 -6.68
CA ASN A 214 44.54 -23.17 -6.67
C ASN A 214 44.56 -24.09 -7.92
N LEU A 215 43.79 -23.75 -8.97
CA LEU A 215 43.68 -24.54 -10.21
C LEU A 215 44.43 -23.91 -11.40
N HIS A 216 45.41 -23.05 -11.13
CA HIS A 216 46.37 -22.50 -12.08
C HIS A 216 47.78 -23.06 -11.87
#